data_AF-A0A931HP52-F1
#
_entry.id   AF-A0A931HP52-F1
#
_cell.length_a   1.000
_cell.length_b   1.000
_cell.length_c   1.000
_cell.angle_alpha   90.00
_cell.angle_beta   90.00
_cell.angle_gamma   90.00
#
_symmetry.space_group_name_H-M   'P 1'
#
loop_
_entity.id
_entity.type
_entity.pdbx_description
1 polymer ?
#
loop_
_entity_poly.entity_id
_entity_poly.type
_entity_poly.pdbx_seq_one_letter_code
_entity_poly.pdbx_strand_id
1 'polypeptide(L)'
;MGRLQIVPPREIWPHEALDFTPWLLQNVDVLSDLLGMDLVLEVAEHPVGDFSLDLKGYDEATGEIVIVENQLAPSDHTHLGQIITYAAGTDPTTIVWVTTGFRSEHRAAIDWLNQRTDENTRVFGVVIQVVKIGQSQPAPNFELVAQPNDWEKRVKKASASGTSATSRRYRQFWEAALEQIRLRHPDWTRARTTDASWCNTSVGLGGMVLSMAWVNGSLVAQFYFDSRDADLNQARFDMLHNHRGDFEAVLGRAVMWDRMEGRKGARIVVTSPFDDIDDVDRWPDMIDWLIEQQLRLRGALAEVGGVTALRDIALR
;
A
#
# COMPACT_ATOMS: atom_id res chain seq x y z
N MET A 1 -6.66 -19.87 -25.22
CA MET A 1 -5.62 -19.15 -24.46
C MET A 1 -5.49 -17.75 -25.04
N GLY A 2 -5.51 -16.70 -24.22
CA GLY A 2 -5.21 -15.34 -24.67
C GLY A 2 -3.71 -15.17 -24.94
N ARG A 3 -3.35 -14.34 -25.94
CA ARG A 3 -1.96 -13.97 -26.22
C ARG A 3 -1.65 -12.64 -25.55
N LEU A 4 -0.46 -12.51 -24.97
CA LEU A 4 0.06 -11.24 -24.46
C LEU A 4 0.41 -10.33 -25.64
N GLN A 5 -0.01 -9.08 -25.56
CA GLN A 5 0.25 -8.04 -26.55
C GLN A 5 0.90 -6.86 -25.85
N ILE A 6 1.97 -6.32 -26.43
CA ILE A 6 2.59 -5.08 -25.98
C ILE A 6 1.86 -3.93 -26.64
N VAL A 7 1.43 -2.96 -25.84
CA VAL A 7 0.80 -1.72 -26.27
C VAL A 7 1.81 -0.59 -26.06
N PRO A 8 1.99 0.33 -27.02
CA PRO A 8 2.82 1.50 -26.82
C PRO A 8 2.33 2.33 -25.61
N PRO A 9 3.20 2.67 -24.63
CA PRO A 9 2.77 3.42 -23.45
C PRO A 9 2.08 4.75 -23.76
N ARG A 10 2.47 5.41 -24.86
CA ARG A 10 1.85 6.66 -25.33
C ARG A 10 0.41 6.53 -25.81
N GLU A 11 -0.08 5.31 -26.06
CA GLU A 11 -1.51 5.10 -26.32
C GLU A 11 -2.35 5.17 -25.04
N ILE A 12 -1.72 4.92 -23.88
CA ILE A 12 -2.37 4.99 -22.56
C ILE A 12 -2.13 6.36 -21.91
N TRP A 13 -0.90 6.86 -22.02
CA TRP A 13 -0.47 8.15 -21.50
C TRP A 13 0.09 9.01 -22.64
N PRO A 14 -0.77 9.74 -23.37
CA PRO A 14 -0.34 10.57 -24.49
C PRO A 14 0.79 11.56 -24.15
N HIS A 15 0.73 12.15 -22.95
CA HIS A 15 1.65 13.13 -22.43
C HIS A 15 2.29 12.68 -21.11
N GLU A 16 3.59 12.86 -21.01
CA GLU A 16 4.38 12.40 -19.87
C GLU A 16 4.07 13.18 -18.58
N ALA A 17 4.19 14.51 -18.64
CA ALA A 17 3.91 15.38 -17.50
C ALA A 17 2.41 15.42 -17.11
N LEU A 18 1.50 15.28 -18.09
CA LEU A 18 0.06 15.45 -17.86
C LEU A 18 -0.67 14.14 -17.58
N ASP A 19 -0.16 12.99 -18.06
CA ASP A 19 -0.83 11.70 -17.92
C ASP A 19 0.00 10.71 -17.11
N PHE A 20 1.26 10.46 -17.48
CA PHE A 20 2.06 9.41 -16.83
C PHE A 20 2.55 9.80 -15.45
N THR A 21 3.09 11.01 -15.29
CA THR A 21 3.63 11.51 -14.02
C THR A 21 2.54 11.57 -12.94
N PRO A 22 1.33 12.11 -13.20
CA PRO A 22 0.25 12.09 -12.21
C PRO A 22 -0.30 10.69 -11.95
N TRP A 23 -0.31 9.83 -12.96
CA TRP A 23 -0.69 8.43 -12.77
C TRP A 23 0.30 7.71 -11.85
N LEU A 24 1.61 7.89 -12.06
CA LEU A 24 2.64 7.26 -11.26
C LEU A 24 2.63 7.77 -9.80
N LEU A 25 2.39 9.08 -9.61
CA LEU A 25 2.17 9.67 -8.28
C LEU A 25 1.04 8.97 -7.52
N GLN A 26 -0.07 8.65 -8.20
CA GLN A 26 -1.25 8.00 -7.59
C GLN A 26 -1.12 6.48 -7.45
N ASN A 27 -0.18 5.86 -8.17
CA ASN A 27 0.02 4.41 -8.23
C ASN A 27 1.46 4.05 -7.87
N VAL A 28 2.01 4.70 -6.84
CA VAL A 28 3.38 4.45 -6.35
C VAL A 28 3.60 3.00 -5.91
N ASP A 29 2.51 2.30 -5.52
CA ASP A 29 2.51 0.90 -5.14
C ASP A 29 3.19 -0.01 -6.17
N VAL A 30 3.09 0.31 -7.46
CA VAL A 30 3.77 -0.46 -8.52
C VAL A 30 5.30 -0.39 -8.43
N LEU A 31 5.86 0.75 -8.00
CA LEU A 31 7.28 0.92 -7.77
C LEU A 31 7.69 0.36 -6.40
N SER A 32 6.86 0.58 -5.38
CA SER A 32 7.08 0.02 -4.04
C SER A 32 7.20 -1.50 -4.08
N ASP A 33 6.27 -2.18 -4.76
CA ASP A 33 6.28 -3.63 -4.95
C ASP A 33 7.50 -4.10 -5.75
N LEU A 34 7.86 -3.37 -6.81
CA LEU A 34 8.99 -3.73 -7.67
C LEU A 34 10.33 -3.62 -6.94
N LEU A 35 10.54 -2.53 -6.21
CA LEU A 35 11.78 -2.27 -5.50
C LEU A 35 11.84 -3.03 -4.17
N GLY A 36 10.69 -3.34 -3.57
CA GLY A 36 10.62 -3.88 -2.21
C GLY A 36 10.90 -2.81 -1.16
N MET A 37 10.37 -1.60 -1.39
CA MET A 37 10.50 -0.42 -0.52
C MET A 37 9.12 0.19 -0.28
N ASP A 38 8.89 0.78 0.88
CA ASP A 38 7.61 1.44 1.21
C ASP A 38 7.67 2.90 0.73
N LEU A 39 7.53 3.13 -0.59
CA LEU A 39 7.67 4.48 -1.15
C LEU A 39 6.37 5.29 -1.03
N VAL A 40 6.51 6.56 -0.68
CA VAL A 40 5.46 7.58 -0.72
C VAL A 40 5.92 8.71 -1.62
N LEU A 41 5.15 9.05 -2.65
CA LEU A 41 5.40 10.21 -3.52
C LEU A 41 4.44 11.34 -3.15
N GLU A 42 4.97 12.54 -2.89
CA GLU A 42 4.20 13.66 -2.36
C GLU A 42 3.97 14.76 -3.40
N VAL A 43 4.98 15.01 -4.24
CA VAL A 43 5.01 16.17 -5.13
C VAL A 43 5.33 15.70 -6.54
N ALA A 44 4.52 16.13 -7.50
CA ALA A 44 4.87 16.15 -8.91
C ALA A 44 5.42 17.52 -9.30
N GLU A 45 6.32 17.54 -10.29
CA GLU A 45 6.95 18.77 -10.81
C GLU A 45 7.62 19.62 -9.71
N HIS A 46 8.47 18.98 -8.89
CA HIS A 46 9.17 19.65 -7.80
C HIS A 46 10.27 20.59 -8.34
N PRO A 47 10.26 21.89 -7.98
CA PRO A 47 11.24 22.84 -8.50
C PRO A 47 12.65 22.58 -7.95
N VAL A 48 13.63 22.51 -8.86
CA VAL A 48 15.07 22.42 -8.56
C VAL A 48 15.78 23.53 -9.34
N GLY A 49 15.91 24.70 -8.71
CA GLY A 49 16.37 25.91 -9.40
C GLY A 49 15.38 26.33 -10.49
N ASP A 50 15.84 26.44 -11.73
CA ASP A 50 15.02 26.75 -12.90
C ASP A 50 14.41 25.50 -13.59
N PHE A 51 14.67 24.31 -13.05
CA PHE A 51 14.20 23.03 -13.58
C PHE A 51 13.14 22.39 -12.69
N SER A 52 12.49 21.33 -13.18
CA SER A 52 11.43 20.61 -12.48
C SER A 52 11.74 19.11 -12.48
N LEU A 53 11.85 18.54 -11.28
CA LEU A 53 11.95 17.10 -11.05
C LEU A 53 10.56 16.48 -11.13
N ASP A 54 10.39 15.39 -11.88
CA ASP A 54 9.08 14.80 -12.14
C ASP A 54 8.35 14.42 -10.86
N LEU A 55 8.98 13.64 -9.99
CA LEU A 55 8.38 13.22 -8.72
C LEU A 55 9.39 13.24 -7.58
N LYS A 56 8.94 13.71 -6.42
CA LYS A 56 9.67 13.67 -5.16
C LYS A 56 8.81 13.09 -4.05
N GLY A 57 9.47 12.32 -3.19
CA GLY A 57 8.85 11.66 -2.06
C GLY A 57 9.87 11.17 -1.07
N TYR A 58 9.51 10.13 -0.34
CA TYR A 58 10.36 9.49 0.66
C TYR A 58 10.05 8.00 0.79
N ASP A 59 10.99 7.26 1.36
CA ASP A 59 10.76 5.90 1.85
C ASP A 59 10.13 6.00 3.25
N GLU A 60 8.88 5.57 3.38
CA GLU A 60 8.09 5.64 4.62
C GLU A 60 8.80 4.95 5.79
N ALA A 61 9.59 3.91 5.53
CA ALA A 61 10.29 3.18 6.57
C ALA A 61 11.51 3.91 7.15
N THR A 62 12.08 4.85 6.42
CA THR A 62 13.34 5.52 6.79
C THR A 62 13.23 7.04 6.85
N GLY A 63 12.20 7.63 6.25
CA GLY A 63 12.07 9.07 6.01
C GLY A 63 13.08 9.61 4.99
N GLU A 64 13.84 8.73 4.32
CA GLU A 64 14.87 9.16 3.37
C GLU A 64 14.25 9.61 2.05
N ILE A 65 14.85 10.63 1.44
CA ILE A 65 14.33 11.25 0.22
C ILE A 65 14.44 10.29 -0.97
N VAL A 66 13.34 10.18 -1.71
CA VAL A 66 13.21 9.43 -2.96
C VAL A 66 12.90 10.42 -4.09
N ILE A 67 13.61 10.30 -5.20
CA ILE A 67 13.28 11.03 -6.44
C ILE A 67 13.01 10.05 -7.57
N VAL A 68 12.04 10.38 -8.43
CA VAL A 68 11.75 9.60 -9.64
C VAL A 68 11.76 10.54 -10.83
N GLU A 69 12.51 10.15 -11.86
CA GLU A 69 12.48 10.76 -13.18
C GLU A 69 11.85 9.76 -14.15
N ASN A 70 10.86 10.18 -14.93
CA ASN A 70 10.13 9.29 -15.82
C ASN A 70 10.12 9.78 -17.26
N GLN A 71 10.32 8.88 -18.22
CA GLN A 71 10.19 9.19 -19.64
C GLN A 71 9.46 8.12 -20.46
N LEU A 72 8.55 8.53 -21.35
CA LEU A 72 7.84 7.65 -22.27
C LEU A 72 8.55 7.52 -23.62
N ALA A 73 9.88 7.49 -23.58
CA ALA A 73 10.80 7.26 -24.69
C ALA A 73 12.02 6.49 -24.17
N PRO A 74 12.82 5.84 -25.03
CA PRO A 74 14.05 5.19 -24.60
C PRO A 74 15.03 6.20 -23.97
N SER A 75 15.77 5.76 -22.96
CA SER A 75 16.76 6.57 -22.25
C SER A 75 17.65 7.42 -23.16
N ASP A 76 17.91 8.65 -22.73
CA ASP A 76 18.76 9.63 -23.39
C ASP A 76 19.70 10.36 -22.40
N HIS A 77 20.65 11.13 -22.93
CA HIS A 77 21.62 11.88 -22.14
C HIS A 77 20.99 13.07 -21.41
N THR A 78 19.85 13.58 -21.88
CA THR A 78 19.16 14.72 -21.26
C THR A 78 18.63 14.31 -19.89
N HIS A 79 17.86 13.23 -19.83
CA HIS A 79 17.30 12.72 -18.58
C HIS A 79 18.39 12.23 -17.63
N LEU A 80 19.45 11.58 -18.13
CA LEU A 80 20.60 11.22 -17.29
C LEU A 80 21.25 12.47 -16.64
N GLY A 81 21.42 13.55 -17.40
CA GLY A 81 21.95 14.82 -16.87
C GLY A 81 21.01 15.48 -15.87
N GLN A 82 19.70 15.45 -16.13
CA GLN A 82 18.65 15.92 -15.22
C GLN A 82 18.69 15.16 -13.89
N ILE A 83 18.68 13.84 -13.93
CA ILE A 83 18.77 12.97 -12.75
C ILE A 83 19.96 13.34 -11.86
N ILE A 84 21.14 13.51 -12.43
CA ILE A 84 22.35 13.89 -11.68
C ILE A 84 22.20 15.28 -11.07
N THR A 85 21.63 16.23 -11.82
CA THR A 85 21.39 17.60 -11.37
C THR A 85 20.38 17.64 -10.22
N TYR A 86 19.29 16.88 -10.33
CA TYR A 86 18.25 16.79 -9.32
C TYR A 86 18.74 16.11 -8.06
N ALA A 87 19.52 15.03 -8.21
CA ALA A 87 20.17 14.39 -7.08
C ALA A 87 21.07 15.36 -6.32
N ALA A 88 21.89 16.15 -7.02
CA ALA A 88 22.74 17.16 -6.38
C ALA A 88 21.95 18.28 -5.68
N GLY A 89 20.75 18.61 -6.17
CA GLY A 89 19.88 19.65 -5.59
C GLY A 89 18.96 19.18 -4.47
N THR A 90 18.73 17.87 -4.34
CA THR A 90 17.73 17.30 -3.40
C THR A 90 18.30 16.30 -2.40
N ASP A 91 19.56 15.89 -2.57
CA ASP A 91 20.29 14.94 -1.71
C ASP A 91 19.50 13.63 -1.40
N PRO A 92 19.02 12.91 -2.42
CA PRO A 92 18.22 11.71 -2.22
C PRO A 92 19.09 10.50 -1.87
N THR A 93 18.54 9.58 -1.09
CA THR A 93 19.15 8.26 -0.91
C THR A 93 18.67 7.28 -2.00
N THR A 94 17.52 7.53 -2.61
CA THR A 94 16.96 6.66 -3.63
C THR A 94 16.56 7.45 -4.88
N ILE A 95 17.07 7.01 -6.02
CA ILE A 95 16.85 7.63 -7.32
C ILE A 95 16.29 6.56 -8.26
N VAL A 96 15.13 6.80 -8.87
CA VAL A 96 14.49 5.87 -9.78
C VAL A 96 14.35 6.51 -11.15
N TRP A 97 14.92 5.90 -12.18
CA TRP A 97 14.75 6.33 -13.57
C TRP A 97 13.83 5.36 -14.31
N VAL A 98 12.65 5.82 -14.68
CA VAL A 98 11.64 5.05 -15.42
C VAL A 98 11.69 5.42 -16.90
N THR A 99 11.82 4.44 -17.80
CA THR A 99 11.85 4.67 -19.26
C THR A 99 11.20 3.51 -20.01
N THR A 100 10.82 3.69 -21.28
CA THR A 100 10.36 2.57 -22.13
C THR A 100 11.48 1.61 -22.54
N GLY A 101 12.75 1.99 -22.32
CA GLY A 101 13.89 1.11 -22.56
C GLY A 101 15.24 1.79 -22.30
N PHE A 102 16.18 1.04 -21.74
CA PHE A 102 17.54 1.52 -21.52
C PHE A 102 18.48 1.20 -22.68
N ARG A 103 19.26 2.20 -23.10
CA ARG A 103 20.48 1.98 -23.90
C ARG A 103 21.54 1.35 -23.00
N SER A 104 22.39 0.52 -23.59
CA SER A 104 23.49 -0.15 -22.88
C SER A 104 24.37 0.83 -22.10
N GLU A 105 24.62 2.01 -22.67
CA GLU A 105 25.47 3.06 -22.14
C GLU A 105 24.84 3.73 -20.91
N HIS A 106 23.53 4.02 -20.95
CA HIS A 106 22.83 4.60 -19.80
C HIS A 106 22.67 3.58 -18.68
N ARG A 107 22.44 2.31 -19.04
CA ARG A 107 22.48 1.23 -18.06
C ARG A 107 23.85 1.15 -17.38
N ALA A 108 24.93 1.14 -18.16
CA ALA A 108 26.28 1.11 -17.63
C ALA A 108 26.59 2.36 -16.77
N ALA A 109 26.00 3.52 -17.10
CA ALA A 109 26.12 4.72 -16.27
C ALA A 109 25.44 4.56 -14.90
N ILE A 110 24.24 3.97 -14.84
CA ILE A 110 23.57 3.63 -13.56
C ILE A 110 24.42 2.66 -12.75
N ASP A 111 24.93 1.60 -13.40
CA ASP A 111 25.78 0.62 -12.73
C ASP A 111 27.09 1.26 -12.21
N TRP A 112 27.66 2.20 -12.96
CA TRP A 112 28.83 2.98 -12.55
C TRP A 112 28.52 3.91 -11.37
N LEU A 113 27.37 4.58 -11.36
CA LEU A 113 26.91 5.42 -10.24
C LEU A 113 26.81 4.57 -8.97
N ASN A 114 26.10 3.45 -9.01
CA ASN A 114 25.95 2.54 -7.87
C ASN A 114 27.29 1.96 -7.35
N GLN A 115 28.37 2.00 -8.14
CA GLN A 115 29.71 1.58 -7.71
C GLN A 115 30.56 2.72 -7.14
N ARG A 116 30.18 3.97 -7.37
CA ARG A 116 30.98 5.17 -7.08
C ARG A 116 30.34 6.12 -6.09
N THR A 117 29.05 5.99 -5.83
CA THR A 117 28.36 6.66 -4.73
C THR A 117 28.55 5.90 -3.42
N ASP A 118 28.13 6.49 -2.30
CA ASP A 118 28.15 5.82 -1.00
C ASP A 118 27.11 4.68 -0.93
N GLU A 119 27.14 3.92 0.18
CA GLU A 119 26.25 2.77 0.38
C GLU A 119 24.77 3.13 0.60
N ASN A 120 24.48 4.42 0.81
CA ASN A 120 23.15 4.94 1.10
C ASN A 120 22.46 5.41 -0.19
N THR A 121 23.21 5.99 -1.14
CA THR A 121 22.68 6.38 -2.45
C THR A 121 22.48 5.17 -3.36
N ARG A 122 21.27 5.04 -3.90
CA ARG A 122 20.84 3.91 -4.74
C ARG A 122 20.19 4.44 -5.99
N VAL A 123 20.68 4.01 -7.14
CA VAL A 123 20.12 4.37 -8.44
C VAL A 123 19.50 3.14 -9.09
N PHE A 124 18.21 3.24 -9.41
CA PHE A 124 17.43 2.19 -10.04
C PHE A 124 17.07 2.58 -11.47
N GLY A 125 17.16 1.63 -12.38
CA GLY A 125 16.70 1.76 -13.76
C GLY A 125 15.53 0.82 -13.99
N VAL A 126 14.37 1.38 -14.31
CA VAL A 126 13.11 0.66 -14.46
C VAL A 126 12.57 0.83 -15.88
N VAL A 127 12.22 -0.27 -16.52
CA VAL A 127 11.56 -0.27 -17.83
C VAL A 127 10.06 -0.36 -17.64
N ILE A 128 9.31 0.56 -18.24
CA ILE A 128 7.84 0.52 -18.31
C ILE A 128 7.36 0.01 -19.67
N GLN A 129 6.52 -1.01 -19.63
CA GLN A 129 5.75 -1.51 -20.77
C GLN A 129 4.26 -1.52 -20.43
N VAL A 130 3.41 -1.47 -21.45
CA VAL A 130 1.99 -1.75 -21.27
C VAL A 130 1.68 -3.07 -21.93
N VAL A 131 1.02 -3.96 -21.22
CA VAL A 131 0.62 -5.29 -21.70
C VAL A 131 -0.89 -5.47 -21.67
N LYS A 132 -1.42 -6.23 -22.62
CA LYS A 132 -2.85 -6.58 -22.70
C LYS A 132 -3.00 -8.05 -23.05
N ILE A 133 -3.97 -8.73 -22.44
CA ILE A 133 -4.28 -10.14 -22.73
C ILE A 133 -5.73 -10.23 -23.23
N GLY A 134 -5.88 -10.58 -24.51
CA GLY A 134 -7.22 -10.68 -25.12
C GLY A 134 -7.97 -9.34 -25.08
N GLN A 135 -9.12 -9.31 -24.42
CA GLN A 135 -9.97 -8.11 -24.28
C GLN A 135 -9.84 -7.44 -22.91
N SER A 136 -8.78 -7.74 -22.13
CA SER A 136 -8.54 -7.07 -20.85
C SER A 136 -8.28 -5.56 -21.02
N GLN A 137 -8.40 -4.82 -19.92
CA GLN A 137 -7.79 -3.50 -19.84
C GLN A 137 -6.25 -3.64 -20.01
N PRO A 138 -5.58 -2.67 -20.65
CA PRO A 138 -4.13 -2.57 -20.66
C PRO A 138 -3.60 -2.42 -19.22
N ALA A 139 -2.53 -3.11 -18.89
CA ALA A 139 -1.90 -3.07 -17.58
C ALA A 139 -0.45 -2.60 -17.70
N PRO A 140 0.02 -1.71 -16.81
CA PRO A 140 1.44 -1.40 -16.69
C PRO A 140 2.22 -2.64 -16.26
N ASN A 141 3.39 -2.82 -16.84
CA ASN A 141 4.35 -3.84 -16.46
C ASN A 141 5.72 -3.16 -16.30
N PHE A 142 6.18 -3.08 -15.05
CA PHE A 142 7.48 -2.53 -14.72
C PHE A 142 8.51 -3.65 -14.58
N GLU A 143 9.68 -3.45 -15.15
CA GLU A 143 10.80 -4.38 -15.05
C GLU A 143 12.01 -3.65 -14.49
N LEU A 144 12.55 -4.17 -13.38
CA LEU A 144 13.78 -3.65 -12.82
C LEU A 144 14.94 -4.13 -13.67
N VAL A 145 15.51 -3.22 -14.46
CA VAL A 145 16.70 -3.56 -15.21
C VAL A 145 17.91 -3.28 -14.36
N ALA A 146 18.09 -2.07 -13.80
CA ALA A 146 19.29 -1.63 -13.09
C ALA A 146 19.04 -1.43 -11.60
N GLN A 147 19.99 -1.87 -10.77
CA GLN A 147 19.90 -1.80 -9.32
C GLN A 147 21.30 -1.87 -8.69
N PRO A 148 21.48 -1.47 -7.42
CA PRO A 148 22.73 -1.71 -6.69
C PRO A 148 23.09 -3.20 -6.62
N ASN A 149 24.39 -3.53 -6.69
CA ASN A 149 24.87 -4.91 -6.80
C ASN A 149 24.41 -5.85 -5.66
N ASP A 150 24.23 -5.32 -4.45
CA ASP A 150 23.77 -6.09 -3.29
C ASP A 150 22.26 -5.97 -3.06
N TRP A 151 21.51 -5.30 -3.94
CA TRP A 151 20.08 -5.07 -3.75
C TRP A 151 19.29 -6.35 -3.67
N GLU A 152 19.40 -7.27 -4.63
CA GLU A 152 18.69 -8.56 -4.56
C GLU A 152 19.03 -9.36 -3.30
N LYS A 153 20.29 -9.30 -2.84
CA LYS A 153 20.69 -9.95 -1.59
C LYS A 153 20.14 -9.21 -0.38
N ARG A 154 20.07 -7.89 -0.41
CA ARG A 154 19.48 -7.04 0.65
C ARG A 154 17.96 -7.20 0.71
N VAL A 155 17.26 -7.25 -0.42
CA VAL A 155 15.82 -7.56 -0.51
C VAL A 155 15.59 -8.98 -0.04
N LYS A 156 16.28 -9.99 -0.59
CA LYS A 156 16.14 -11.38 -0.12
C LYS A 156 16.54 -11.55 1.34
N LYS A 157 17.53 -10.80 1.84
CA LYS A 157 17.91 -10.79 3.27
C LYS A 157 16.91 -10.02 4.10
N ALA A 158 16.30 -8.93 3.66
CA ALA A 158 15.21 -8.24 4.35
C ALA A 158 13.95 -9.12 4.41
N SER A 159 13.66 -9.84 3.32
CA SER A 159 12.60 -10.86 3.24
C SER A 159 12.90 -12.13 4.05
N ALA A 160 14.18 -12.51 4.22
CA ALA A 160 14.59 -13.74 4.91
C ALA A 160 15.09 -13.52 6.36
N SER A 161 15.48 -12.30 6.74
CA SER A 161 15.93 -11.91 8.09
C SER A 161 14.82 -11.25 8.91
N GLY A 162 13.62 -11.13 8.35
CA GLY A 162 12.45 -10.64 9.05
C GLY A 162 12.49 -9.13 9.29
N THR A 163 11.57 -8.46 8.60
CA THR A 163 10.84 -7.31 9.12
C THR A 163 11.56 -5.95 8.90
N SER A 164 11.05 -5.11 7.98
CA SER A 164 11.43 -3.68 7.82
C SER A 164 11.25 -2.91 9.14
N ALA A 165 11.79 -1.69 9.28
CA ALA A 165 11.57 -0.88 10.49
C ALA A 165 10.07 -0.70 10.79
N THR A 166 9.28 -0.39 9.76
CA THR A 166 7.82 -0.30 9.79
C THR A 166 7.17 -1.62 10.17
N SER A 167 7.57 -2.73 9.55
CA SER A 167 7.04 -4.04 9.93
C SER A 167 7.37 -4.42 11.37
N ARG A 168 8.52 -3.97 11.92
CA ARG A 168 8.91 -4.24 13.32
C ARG A 168 8.05 -3.39 14.24
N ARG A 169 7.76 -2.15 13.84
CA ARG A 169 6.84 -1.28 14.54
C ARG A 169 5.43 -1.87 14.57
N TYR A 170 4.91 -2.33 13.43
CA TYR A 170 3.62 -3.04 13.37
C TYR A 170 3.64 -4.26 14.29
N ARG A 171 4.69 -5.07 14.23
CA ARG A 171 4.82 -6.24 15.09
C ARG A 171 4.75 -5.90 16.57
N GLN A 172 5.52 -4.89 17.02
CA GLN A 172 5.54 -4.43 18.40
C GLN A 172 4.17 -3.90 18.84
N PHE A 173 3.54 -3.07 18.02
CA PHE A 173 2.21 -2.53 18.28
C PHE A 173 1.17 -3.63 18.39
N TRP A 174 1.16 -4.59 17.45
CA TRP A 174 0.24 -5.72 17.47
C TRP A 174 0.52 -6.72 18.59
N GLU A 175 1.78 -6.91 19.00
CA GLU A 175 2.12 -7.69 20.21
C GLU A 175 1.46 -7.06 21.45
N ALA A 176 1.64 -5.75 21.65
CA ALA A 176 1.03 -5.01 22.77
C ALA A 176 -0.51 -5.03 22.71
N ALA A 177 -1.09 -4.77 21.52
CA ALA A 177 -2.54 -4.78 21.34
C ALA A 177 -3.14 -6.16 21.60
N LEU A 178 -2.55 -7.22 21.04
CA LEU A 178 -3.03 -8.59 21.24
C LEU A 178 -2.85 -9.07 22.68
N GLU A 179 -1.82 -8.63 23.39
CA GLU A 179 -1.67 -8.91 24.83
C GLU A 179 -2.84 -8.33 25.61
N GLN A 180 -3.16 -7.04 25.40
CA GLN A 180 -4.29 -6.38 26.06
C GLN A 180 -5.64 -6.99 25.67
N ILE A 181 -5.85 -7.32 24.39
CA ILE A 181 -7.07 -7.98 23.91
C ILE A 181 -7.23 -9.34 24.58
N ARG A 182 -6.19 -10.17 24.67
CA ARG A 182 -6.27 -11.49 25.31
C ARG A 182 -6.52 -11.38 26.82
N LEU A 183 -5.97 -10.35 27.46
CA LEU A 183 -6.17 -10.11 28.89
C LEU A 183 -7.63 -9.72 29.20
N ARG A 184 -8.23 -8.84 28.40
CA ARG A 184 -9.58 -8.30 28.65
C ARG A 184 -10.71 -9.11 28.00
N HIS A 185 -10.42 -9.74 26.86
CA HIS A 185 -11.38 -10.48 26.03
C HIS A 185 -10.75 -11.77 25.45
N PRO A 186 -10.49 -12.79 26.28
CA PRO A 186 -9.75 -14.00 25.89
C PRO A 186 -10.39 -14.80 24.74
N ASP A 187 -11.69 -14.66 24.52
CA ASP A 187 -12.44 -15.37 23.47
C ASP A 187 -12.40 -14.69 22.09
N TRP A 188 -11.88 -13.46 21.98
CA TRP A 188 -11.91 -12.71 20.71
C TRP A 188 -10.87 -13.18 19.69
N THR A 189 -9.71 -13.64 20.15
CA THR A 189 -8.61 -13.97 19.24
C THR A 189 -7.65 -15.00 19.80
N ARG A 190 -7.20 -15.88 18.90
CA ARG A 190 -6.02 -16.74 19.08
C ARG A 190 -4.92 -16.39 18.06
N ALA A 191 -5.09 -15.29 17.33
CA ALA A 191 -4.13 -14.85 16.32
C ALA A 191 -2.76 -14.64 16.96
N ARG A 192 -1.70 -14.98 16.24
CA ARG A 192 -0.34 -14.57 16.60
C ARG A 192 -0.12 -13.16 16.07
N THR A 193 0.90 -12.47 16.61
CA THR A 193 1.28 -11.17 16.07
C THR A 193 1.67 -11.30 14.58
N THR A 194 1.73 -10.16 13.91
CA THR A 194 1.96 -10.03 12.48
C THR A 194 2.87 -8.83 12.22
N ASP A 195 3.58 -8.88 11.10
CA ASP A 195 4.49 -7.84 10.64
C ASP A 195 3.81 -6.90 9.62
N ALA A 196 2.53 -7.17 9.32
CA ALA A 196 1.70 -6.40 8.38
C ALA A 196 1.04 -5.18 9.06
N SER A 197 0.60 -4.21 8.25
CA SER A 197 -0.14 -3.04 8.71
C SER A 197 -1.55 -3.34 9.24
N TRP A 198 -1.98 -4.61 9.24
CA TRP A 198 -3.26 -5.05 9.80
C TRP A 198 -3.11 -6.29 10.69
N CYS A 199 -3.97 -6.39 11.69
CA CYS A 199 -4.13 -7.56 12.54
C CYS A 199 -5.63 -7.86 12.72
N ASN A 200 -6.03 -9.10 12.40
CA ASN A 200 -7.43 -9.49 12.36
C ASN A 200 -7.83 -10.31 13.58
N THR A 201 -9.06 -10.08 14.06
CA THR A 201 -9.74 -10.93 15.04
C THR A 201 -10.96 -11.59 14.43
N SER A 202 -11.39 -12.70 15.02
CA SER A 202 -12.53 -13.46 14.52
C SER A 202 -13.84 -12.83 14.97
N VAL A 203 -14.82 -12.82 14.06
CA VAL A 203 -16.23 -12.56 14.39
C VAL A 203 -17.04 -13.86 14.47
N GLY A 204 -16.42 -15.02 14.28
CA GLY A 204 -17.12 -16.32 14.29
C GLY A 204 -17.85 -16.67 12.97
N LEU A 205 -17.55 -15.94 11.89
CA LEU A 205 -18.10 -16.15 10.55
C LEU A 205 -16.97 -16.34 9.54
N GLY A 206 -16.99 -17.43 8.76
CA GLY A 206 -16.06 -17.60 7.65
C GLY A 206 -16.33 -16.61 6.51
N GLY A 207 -15.29 -15.99 5.96
CA GLY A 207 -15.42 -14.97 4.91
C GLY A 207 -15.79 -13.59 5.45
N MET A 208 -15.59 -13.33 6.74
CA MET A 208 -15.69 -12.01 7.37
C MET A 208 -14.78 -11.95 8.59
N VAL A 209 -14.08 -10.84 8.77
CA VAL A 209 -13.20 -10.59 9.92
C VAL A 209 -13.46 -9.22 10.52
N LEU A 210 -13.09 -9.07 11.80
CA LEU A 210 -12.91 -7.75 12.39
C LEU A 210 -11.43 -7.40 12.29
N SER A 211 -11.11 -6.50 11.37
CA SER A 211 -9.75 -6.08 11.06
C SER A 211 -9.40 -4.80 11.81
N MET A 212 -8.25 -4.80 12.47
CA MET A 212 -7.58 -3.61 12.99
C MET A 212 -6.46 -3.28 12.02
N ALA A 213 -6.34 -2.06 11.52
CA ALA A 213 -5.37 -1.75 10.47
C ALA A 213 -4.88 -0.31 10.53
N TRP A 214 -3.70 -0.07 10.00
CA TRP A 214 -3.20 1.24 9.60
C TRP A 214 -3.46 1.42 8.11
N VAL A 215 -4.21 2.44 7.73
CA VAL A 215 -4.62 2.73 6.35
C VAL A 215 -4.40 4.22 6.10
N ASN A 216 -3.56 4.55 5.11
CA ASN A 216 -3.18 5.93 4.78
C ASN A 216 -2.74 6.72 6.03
N GLY A 217 -1.88 6.13 6.85
CA GLY A 217 -1.40 6.71 8.11
C GLY A 217 -2.39 6.63 9.30
N SER A 218 -3.69 6.40 9.09
CA SER A 218 -4.67 6.38 10.19
C SER A 218 -4.94 4.98 10.73
N LEU A 219 -5.05 4.86 12.07
CA LEU A 219 -5.53 3.63 12.70
C LEU A 219 -7.04 3.47 12.50
N VAL A 220 -7.47 2.28 12.08
CA VAL A 220 -8.88 1.95 11.81
C VAL A 220 -9.29 0.62 12.45
N ALA A 221 -10.57 0.53 12.80
CA ALA A 221 -11.24 -0.73 13.14
C ALA A 221 -12.38 -0.95 12.14
N GLN A 222 -12.41 -2.12 11.50
CA GLN A 222 -13.35 -2.37 10.40
C GLN A 222 -13.88 -3.79 10.39
N PHE A 223 -15.11 -3.96 9.88
CA PHE A 223 -15.51 -5.23 9.32
C PHE A 223 -14.98 -5.33 7.89
N TYR A 224 -14.36 -6.45 7.56
CA TYR A 224 -13.88 -6.74 6.22
C TYR A 224 -14.48 -8.07 5.75
N PHE A 225 -15.14 -8.04 4.59
CA PHE A 225 -15.75 -9.21 3.97
C PHE A 225 -14.77 -9.82 2.96
N ASP A 226 -14.22 -10.99 3.29
CA ASP A 226 -13.13 -11.65 2.55
C ASP A 226 -13.50 -13.04 2.02
N SER A 227 -14.80 -13.32 1.82
CA SER A 227 -15.20 -14.54 1.12
C SER A 227 -14.60 -14.60 -0.28
N ARG A 228 -14.30 -15.81 -0.75
CA ARG A 228 -13.88 -16.05 -2.13
C ARG A 228 -14.98 -15.74 -3.14
N ASP A 229 -16.23 -15.77 -2.67
CA ASP A 229 -17.43 -15.42 -3.40
C ASP A 229 -17.76 -13.93 -3.18
N ALA A 230 -17.64 -13.14 -4.26
CA ALA A 230 -17.88 -11.71 -4.22
C ALA A 230 -19.36 -11.37 -4.00
N ASP A 231 -20.28 -12.17 -4.55
CA ASP A 231 -21.72 -11.95 -4.41
C ASP A 231 -22.14 -12.17 -2.96
N LEU A 232 -21.55 -13.17 -2.28
CA LEU A 232 -21.75 -13.38 -0.85
C LEU A 232 -21.23 -12.22 0.01
N ASN A 233 -20.09 -11.63 -0.34
CA ASN A 233 -19.58 -10.45 0.36
C ASN A 233 -20.53 -9.26 0.22
N GLN A 234 -21.01 -8.99 -1.00
CA GLN A 234 -21.96 -7.91 -1.27
C GLN A 234 -23.31 -8.15 -0.58
N ALA A 235 -23.83 -9.37 -0.59
CA ALA A 235 -25.10 -9.71 0.07
C ALA A 235 -25.01 -9.55 1.60
N ARG A 236 -23.88 -9.94 2.22
CA ARG A 236 -23.62 -9.74 3.65
C ARG A 236 -23.48 -8.26 4.00
N PHE A 237 -22.77 -7.50 3.18
CA PHE A 237 -22.66 -6.05 3.31
C PHE A 237 -24.03 -5.37 3.21
N ASP A 238 -24.84 -5.75 2.22
CA ASP A 238 -26.18 -5.22 1.98
C ASP A 238 -27.10 -5.47 3.16
N MET A 239 -27.03 -6.66 3.77
CA MET A 239 -27.82 -6.96 4.96
C MET A 239 -27.52 -5.98 6.09
N LEU A 240 -26.23 -5.76 6.40
CA LEU A 240 -25.85 -4.80 7.46
C LEU A 240 -26.20 -3.36 7.06
N HIS A 241 -25.98 -2.99 5.80
CA HIS A 241 -26.26 -1.64 5.30
C HIS A 241 -27.77 -1.32 5.32
N ASN A 242 -28.63 -2.31 5.10
CA ASN A 242 -30.08 -2.16 5.24
C ASN A 242 -30.53 -1.94 6.69
N HIS A 243 -29.66 -2.20 7.66
CA HIS A 243 -29.88 -1.92 9.09
C HIS A 243 -28.92 -0.84 9.61
N ARG A 244 -28.38 0.01 8.72
CA ARG A 244 -27.38 1.04 9.06
C ARG A 244 -27.80 1.96 10.20
N GLY A 245 -29.08 2.31 10.28
CA GLY A 245 -29.60 3.22 11.32
C GLY A 245 -29.42 2.64 12.72
N ASP A 246 -29.87 1.40 12.91
CA ASP A 246 -29.74 0.68 14.18
C ASP A 246 -28.28 0.34 14.48
N PHE A 247 -27.53 -0.03 13.45
CA PHE A 247 -26.09 -0.32 13.54
C PHE A 247 -25.28 0.89 14.03
N GLU A 248 -25.46 2.05 13.39
CA GLU A 248 -24.76 3.30 13.75
C GLU A 248 -25.24 3.87 15.09
N ALA A 249 -26.50 3.65 15.46
CA ALA A 249 -27.03 4.03 16.77
C ALA A 249 -26.30 3.30 17.91
N VAL A 250 -26.06 1.99 17.77
CA VAL A 250 -25.29 1.21 18.75
C VAL A 250 -23.81 1.62 18.77
N LEU A 251 -23.23 1.92 17.61
CA LEU A 251 -21.86 2.45 17.52
C LEU A 251 -21.73 3.85 18.12
N GLY A 252 -22.81 4.61 18.16
CA GLY A 252 -22.84 6.01 18.59
C GLY A 252 -22.13 6.96 17.61
N ARG A 253 -21.97 6.56 16.35
CA ARG A 253 -21.36 7.35 15.26
C ARG A 253 -21.73 6.80 13.90
N ALA A 254 -21.69 7.67 12.89
CA ALA A 254 -21.67 7.26 11.49
C ALA A 254 -20.35 6.58 11.15
N VAL A 255 -20.39 5.65 10.21
CA VAL A 255 -19.22 4.89 9.74
C VAL A 255 -19.11 4.95 8.22
N MET A 256 -17.92 4.65 7.70
CA MET A 256 -17.73 4.57 6.25
C MET A 256 -18.19 3.20 5.75
N TRP A 257 -19.15 3.21 4.83
CA TRP A 257 -19.65 2.02 4.14
C TRP A 257 -19.00 1.95 2.75
N ASP A 258 -18.05 1.04 2.56
CA ASP A 258 -17.26 0.95 1.33
C ASP A 258 -17.46 -0.42 0.65
N ARG A 259 -18.13 -0.43 -0.50
CA ARG A 259 -18.35 -1.62 -1.31
C ARG A 259 -17.09 -2.11 -2.02
N MET A 260 -16.04 -1.31 -2.04
CA MET A 260 -14.79 -1.56 -2.77
C MET A 260 -15.07 -1.89 -4.24
N GLU A 261 -15.74 -0.98 -4.96
CA GLU A 261 -16.13 -1.19 -6.36
C GLU A 261 -14.95 -1.68 -7.23
N GLY A 262 -15.17 -2.71 -8.03
CA GLY A 262 -14.14 -3.37 -8.82
C GLY A 262 -13.29 -4.41 -8.06
N ARG A 263 -13.47 -4.56 -6.74
CA ARG A 263 -12.85 -5.60 -5.91
C ARG A 263 -13.90 -6.59 -5.39
N LYS A 264 -13.43 -7.76 -4.94
CA LYS A 264 -14.31 -8.84 -4.43
C LYS A 264 -14.84 -8.60 -3.02
N GLY A 265 -14.13 -7.80 -2.23
CA GLY A 265 -14.46 -7.55 -0.83
C GLY A 265 -15.40 -6.37 -0.66
N ALA A 266 -15.77 -6.12 0.58
CA ALA A 266 -16.41 -4.89 1.03
C ALA A 266 -15.95 -4.62 2.48
N ARG A 267 -16.15 -3.40 2.99
CA ARG A 267 -15.78 -3.06 4.36
C ARG A 267 -16.64 -1.98 4.98
N ILE A 268 -16.74 -2.03 6.31
CA ILE A 268 -17.40 -1.03 7.14
C ILE A 268 -16.34 -0.50 8.10
N VAL A 269 -15.98 0.78 7.99
CA VAL A 269 -14.75 1.32 8.60
C VAL A 269 -15.07 2.38 9.64
N VAL A 270 -14.45 2.25 10.81
CA VAL A 270 -14.35 3.28 11.84
C VAL A 270 -12.92 3.79 11.85
N THR A 271 -12.74 5.07 11.50
CA THR A 271 -11.42 5.72 11.53
C THR A 271 -11.19 6.35 12.90
N SER A 272 -9.98 6.17 13.44
CA SER A 272 -9.55 6.77 14.70
C SER A 272 -8.99 8.19 14.47
N PRO A 273 -8.83 8.99 15.54
CA PRO A 273 -8.06 10.23 15.48
C PRO A 273 -6.53 10.03 15.60
N PHE A 274 -6.05 8.79 15.63
CA PHE A 274 -4.62 8.47 15.70
C PHE A 274 -4.09 8.20 14.29
N ASP A 275 -3.02 8.89 13.94
CA ASP A 275 -2.45 9.00 12.59
C ASP A 275 -0.93 8.75 12.53
N ASP A 276 -0.34 8.35 13.66
CA ASP A 276 1.09 8.04 13.76
C ASP A 276 1.31 6.82 14.67
N ILE A 277 1.88 5.75 14.13
CA ILE A 277 2.23 4.53 14.88
C ILE A 277 3.52 4.69 15.68
N ASP A 278 4.37 5.65 15.33
CA ASP A 278 5.64 5.92 16.02
C ASP A 278 5.44 6.72 17.33
N ASP A 279 4.24 7.25 17.59
CA ASP A 279 3.85 7.84 18.88
C ASP A 279 3.58 6.75 19.94
N VAL A 280 4.67 6.11 20.39
CA VAL A 280 4.64 4.99 21.35
C VAL A 280 3.99 5.39 22.68
N ASP A 281 4.10 6.66 23.08
CA ASP A 281 3.51 7.14 24.34
C ASP A 281 1.97 7.10 24.30
N ARG A 282 1.37 7.20 23.11
CA ARG A 282 -0.08 7.10 22.90
C ARG A 282 -0.58 5.70 22.60
N TRP A 283 0.29 4.70 22.54
CA TRP A 283 -0.13 3.31 22.29
C TRP A 283 -1.18 2.78 23.28
N PRO A 284 -1.11 3.06 24.59
CA PRO A 284 -2.17 2.65 25.51
C PRO A 284 -3.55 3.16 25.09
N ASP A 285 -3.64 4.43 24.69
CA ASP A 285 -4.89 5.06 24.25
C ASP A 285 -5.37 4.48 22.91
N MET A 286 -4.45 4.23 21.97
CA MET A 286 -4.76 3.59 20.68
C MET A 286 -5.32 2.17 20.88
N ILE A 287 -4.70 1.39 21.77
CA ILE A 287 -5.10 0.01 22.06
C ILE A 287 -6.45 -0.01 22.78
N ASP A 288 -6.65 0.89 23.75
CA ASP A 288 -7.94 1.05 24.42
C ASP A 288 -9.05 1.41 23.43
N TRP A 289 -8.76 2.33 22.51
CA TRP A 289 -9.67 2.69 21.43
C TRP A 289 -10.01 1.48 20.53
N LEU A 290 -9.03 0.67 20.13
CA LEU A 290 -9.25 -0.54 19.33
C LEU A 290 -10.18 -1.52 20.04
N ILE A 291 -9.93 -1.78 21.32
CA ILE A 291 -10.75 -2.68 22.14
C ILE A 291 -12.19 -2.14 22.25
N GLU A 292 -12.34 -0.84 22.50
CA GLU A 292 -13.65 -0.20 22.55
C GLU A 292 -14.40 -0.33 21.21
N GLN A 293 -13.74 -0.06 20.09
CA GLN A 293 -14.39 -0.17 18.77
C GLN A 293 -14.76 -1.62 18.44
N GLN A 294 -13.93 -2.60 18.83
CA GLN A 294 -14.31 -4.00 18.69
C GLN A 294 -15.56 -4.35 19.49
N LEU A 295 -15.67 -3.86 20.72
CA LEU A 295 -16.85 -4.08 21.56
C LEU A 295 -18.10 -3.48 20.89
N ARG A 296 -18.02 -2.23 20.43
CA ARG A 296 -19.12 -1.54 19.76
C ARG A 296 -19.52 -2.21 18.44
N LEU A 297 -18.56 -2.59 17.60
CA LEU A 297 -18.82 -3.29 16.34
C LEU A 297 -19.48 -4.66 16.57
N ARG A 298 -19.02 -5.42 17.56
CA ARG A 298 -19.64 -6.71 17.94
C ARG A 298 -21.06 -6.51 18.47
N GLY A 299 -21.29 -5.47 19.27
CA GLY A 299 -22.61 -5.09 19.76
C GLY A 299 -23.56 -4.69 18.63
N ALA A 300 -23.10 -3.83 17.72
CA ALA A 300 -23.87 -3.38 16.55
C ALA A 300 -24.22 -4.55 15.63
N LEU A 301 -23.28 -5.49 15.42
CA LEU A 301 -23.55 -6.72 14.67
C LEU A 301 -24.63 -7.57 15.36
N ALA A 302 -24.57 -7.72 16.70
CA ALA A 302 -25.55 -8.50 17.44
C ALA A 302 -26.97 -7.90 17.36
N GLU A 303 -27.09 -6.58 17.39
CA GLU A 303 -28.37 -5.87 17.27
C GLU A 303 -29.05 -6.15 15.93
N VAL A 304 -28.29 -6.20 14.84
CA VAL A 304 -28.81 -6.37 13.48
C VAL A 304 -28.92 -7.84 13.03
N GLY A 305 -29.14 -8.75 14.00
CA GLY A 305 -29.37 -10.18 13.74
C GLY A 305 -28.12 -11.08 13.86
N GLY A 306 -26.96 -10.49 14.13
CA GLY A 306 -25.74 -11.20 14.49
C GLY A 306 -25.13 -12.04 13.36
N VAL A 307 -24.18 -12.88 13.77
CA VAL A 307 -23.47 -13.81 12.87
C VAL A 307 -24.41 -14.81 12.20
N THR A 308 -25.50 -15.20 12.87
CA THR A 308 -26.47 -16.16 12.34
C THR A 308 -27.17 -15.62 11.10
N ALA A 309 -27.65 -14.37 11.14
CA ALA A 309 -28.30 -13.75 9.98
C ALA A 309 -27.37 -13.67 8.76
N LEU A 310 -26.09 -13.38 8.97
CA LEU A 310 -25.07 -13.38 7.89
C LEU A 310 -24.70 -14.77 7.38
N ARG A 311 -24.80 -15.80 8.23
CA ARG A 311 -24.53 -17.19 7.86
C ARG A 311 -25.63 -17.73 6.96
N ASP A 312 -26.88 -17.42 7.26
CA ASP A 312 -28.05 -17.91 6.52
C ASP A 312 -28.12 -17.38 5.08
N ILE A 313 -27.46 -16.25 4.78
CA ILE A 313 -27.33 -15.74 3.42
C ILE A 313 -26.56 -16.72 2.52
N ALA A 314 -25.57 -17.43 3.05
CA ALA A 314 -24.78 -18.39 2.28
C ALA A 314 -25.53 -19.72 2.01
N LEU A 315 -26.69 -19.92 2.65
CA LEU A 315 -27.53 -21.12 2.51
C LEU A 315 -28.72 -20.90 1.55
N ARG A 316 -28.88 -19.68 1.03
CA ARG A 316 -29.92 -19.31 0.05
C ARG A 316 -29.33 -19.31 -1.35
#